data_AF-A0A8S9VZJ0-F1
#
_entry.id   AF-A0A8S9VZJ0-F1
#
_cell.length_a   1.000
_cell.length_b   1.000
_cell.length_c   1.000
_cell.angle_alpha   90.00
_cell.angle_beta   90.00
_cell.angle_gamma   90.00
#
_symmetry.space_group_name_H-M   'P 1'
#
loop_
_entity.id
_entity.type
_entity.pdbx_description
1 polymer ?
#
loop_
_entity_poly.entity_id
_entity_poly.type
_entity_poly.pdbx_seq_one_letter_code
_entity_poly.pdbx_strand_id
1 'polypeptide(L)'
;MKKTKKSKMKKAEKIEISEEELAYNEWMQLFACDDPYWKFPRRYVDFSRLMGHAKKIESFREQYSDYIEDLLSGVPTYYCVLCVSKNDPPDVIKEAYQRKIEHSEYPNDVIERACEILSDRKKRSDYEEILRLFLKLMQGYTAKDKRELIEEHDEWLEYERDNATVNYIIKHRGAWLNLYHLGAPTLYELLGVDREKLKAGEVVQCKNEGVDPRLAKDACRILNNPQLRFEYDFMLDRADEILPVEYLMDDERRNPVWAGDDRSYLVALRCYEDVRKQNLLMGEHIDWMDYTGDKTFYDVLTIDRDLIPEDKREAERFIRNVYKGLERTPEVNRAYSVLKNSRMRSDYDWILKQAATSDALQEIAMTEPDDTTLNKIIDKMLSDADRE
;
A
#
# COMPACT_ATOMS: atom_id res chain seq x y z
N MET A 1 15.65 -48.88 -38.07
CA MET A 1 15.91 -48.43 -36.68
C MET A 1 15.61 -46.94 -36.58
N LYS A 2 14.46 -46.56 -35.99
CA LYS A 2 14.09 -45.16 -35.71
C LYS A 2 14.70 -44.76 -34.36
N LYS A 3 15.59 -43.77 -34.35
CA LYS A 3 16.11 -43.16 -33.11
C LYS A 3 15.17 -42.03 -32.70
N THR A 4 14.38 -42.27 -31.67
CA THR A 4 13.51 -41.29 -31.01
C THR A 4 14.37 -40.30 -30.21
N LYS A 5 14.38 -39.02 -30.58
CA LYS A 5 14.91 -37.93 -29.76
C LYS A 5 13.96 -37.72 -28.58
N LYS A 6 14.36 -38.13 -27.38
CA LYS A 6 13.71 -37.71 -26.12
C LYS A 6 13.97 -36.21 -25.93
N SER A 7 12.93 -35.38 -26.03
CA SER A 7 13.00 -34.01 -25.56
C SER A 7 13.04 -34.04 -24.03
N LYS A 8 14.03 -33.35 -23.44
CA LYS A 8 14.03 -33.07 -22.01
C LYS A 8 13.06 -31.92 -21.79
N MET A 9 11.85 -32.23 -21.33
CA MET A 9 11.00 -31.22 -20.68
C MET A 9 11.78 -30.71 -19.47
N LYS A 10 12.18 -29.43 -19.51
CA LYS A 10 12.57 -28.70 -18.30
C LYS A 10 11.35 -28.73 -17.37
N LYS A 11 11.52 -29.38 -16.23
CA LYS A 11 10.58 -29.31 -15.11
C LYS A 11 10.46 -27.82 -14.76
N ALA A 12 9.27 -27.24 -14.90
CA ALA A 12 9.01 -25.90 -14.38
C ALA A 12 9.23 -25.97 -12.87
N GLU A 13 10.27 -25.30 -12.38
CA GLU A 13 10.42 -25.00 -10.96
C GLU A 13 9.16 -24.24 -10.56
N LYS A 14 8.47 -24.76 -9.54
CA LYS A 14 7.34 -24.08 -8.93
C LYS A 14 7.98 -22.93 -8.15
N ILE A 15 7.96 -21.73 -8.71
CA ILE A 15 8.41 -20.52 -8.02
C ILE A 15 7.46 -20.36 -6.84
N GLU A 16 7.99 -20.53 -5.63
CA GLU A 16 7.27 -20.29 -4.40
C GLU A 16 7.26 -18.77 -4.19
N ILE A 17 6.11 -18.15 -4.42
CA ILE A 17 5.89 -16.72 -4.25
C ILE A 17 5.91 -16.44 -2.74
N SER A 18 6.73 -15.48 -2.31
CA SER A 18 6.81 -15.11 -0.88
C SER A 18 5.51 -14.44 -0.39
N GLU A 19 5.24 -14.46 0.91
CA GLU A 19 4.07 -13.77 1.48
C GLU A 19 4.09 -12.25 1.18
N GLU A 20 5.28 -11.65 1.21
CA GLU A 20 5.48 -10.24 0.85
C GLU A 20 5.10 -9.96 -0.61
N GLU A 21 5.52 -10.86 -1.53
CA GLU A 21 5.21 -10.74 -2.96
C GLU A 21 3.71 -10.98 -3.23
N LEU A 22 3.06 -11.87 -2.48
CA LEU A 22 1.61 -12.04 -2.55
C LEU A 22 0.88 -10.77 -2.11
N ALA A 23 1.24 -10.21 -0.95
CA ALA A 23 0.61 -9.00 -0.43
C ALA A 23 0.79 -7.80 -1.38
N TYR A 24 1.99 -7.63 -1.94
CA TYR A 24 2.24 -6.60 -2.96
C TYR A 24 1.43 -6.85 -4.24
N ASN A 25 1.40 -8.07 -4.76
CA ASN A 25 0.63 -8.38 -5.97
C ASN A 25 -0.88 -8.21 -5.78
N GLU A 26 -1.43 -8.57 -4.61
CA GLU A 26 -2.82 -8.33 -4.26
C GLU A 26 -3.13 -6.84 -4.22
N TRP A 27 -2.23 -6.02 -3.65
CA TRP A 27 -2.34 -4.57 -3.73
C TRP A 27 -2.34 -4.09 -5.17
N MET A 28 -1.34 -4.46 -5.96
CA MET A 28 -1.20 -3.98 -7.33
C MET A 28 -2.44 -4.30 -8.17
N GLN A 29 -3.03 -5.49 -8.06
CA GLN A 29 -4.26 -5.85 -8.78
C GLN A 29 -5.44 -4.90 -8.51
N LEU A 30 -5.46 -4.22 -7.37
CA LEU A 30 -6.53 -3.29 -7.00
C LEU A 30 -6.29 -1.86 -7.50
N PHE A 31 -5.02 -1.48 -7.73
CA PHE A 31 -4.63 -0.10 -7.99
C PHE A 31 -3.98 0.12 -9.36
N ALA A 32 -3.24 -0.85 -9.89
CA ALA A 32 -2.61 -0.77 -11.20
C ALA A 32 -2.62 -2.13 -11.92
N CYS A 33 -3.17 -2.16 -13.13
CA CYS A 33 -3.21 -3.36 -13.97
C CYS A 33 -2.70 -3.07 -15.38
N ASP A 34 -2.25 -4.12 -16.07
CA ASP A 34 -2.01 -4.05 -17.52
C ASP A 34 -3.33 -3.82 -18.27
N ASP A 35 -3.26 -3.21 -19.45
CA ASP A 35 -4.43 -3.05 -20.32
C ASP A 35 -4.53 -4.21 -21.35
N PRO A 36 -5.32 -5.28 -21.09
CA PRO A 36 -5.44 -6.38 -22.03
C PRO A 36 -6.22 -6.01 -23.30
N TYR A 37 -6.88 -4.85 -23.33
CA TYR A 37 -7.72 -4.36 -24.42
C TYR A 37 -6.97 -3.40 -25.35
N TRP A 38 -5.80 -2.90 -24.95
CA TRP A 38 -4.92 -2.06 -25.77
C TRP A 38 -4.02 -2.84 -26.73
N LYS A 39 -4.61 -3.53 -27.72
CA LYS A 39 -3.88 -4.41 -28.64
C LYS A 39 -3.96 -3.96 -30.09
N PHE A 40 -2.99 -3.16 -30.50
CA PHE A 40 -2.97 -2.62 -31.86
C PHE A 40 -2.70 -3.71 -32.91
N PRO A 41 -3.49 -3.73 -33.99
CA PRO A 41 -3.28 -4.67 -35.08
C PRO A 41 -2.02 -4.31 -35.88
N ARG A 42 -1.18 -5.33 -36.11
CA ARG A 42 0.07 -5.20 -36.89
C ARG A 42 -0.18 -4.95 -38.39
N ARG A 43 -1.31 -5.40 -38.92
CA ARG A 43 -1.61 -5.30 -40.35
C ARG A 43 -2.07 -3.89 -40.71
N TYR A 44 -1.41 -3.27 -41.69
CA TYR A 44 -1.86 -2.05 -42.33
C TYR A 44 -3.06 -2.31 -43.25
N VAL A 45 -4.06 -1.42 -43.19
CA VAL A 45 -5.22 -1.40 -44.09
C VAL A 45 -5.44 0.03 -44.53
N ASP A 46 -5.51 0.26 -45.85
CA ASP A 46 -5.82 1.58 -46.42
C ASP A 46 -7.10 2.18 -45.80
N PHE A 47 -7.03 3.43 -45.36
CA PHE A 47 -8.14 4.16 -44.73
C PHE A 47 -9.41 4.18 -45.58
N SER A 48 -9.31 4.17 -46.91
CA SER A 48 -10.47 4.09 -47.81
C SER A 48 -11.35 2.87 -47.52
N ARG A 49 -10.76 1.75 -47.07
CA ARG A 49 -11.45 0.51 -46.68
C ARG A 49 -12.02 0.56 -45.26
N LEU A 50 -11.60 1.54 -44.46
CA LEU A 50 -12.02 1.75 -43.08
C LEU A 50 -13.08 2.86 -42.96
N MET A 51 -13.44 3.52 -44.06
CA MET A 51 -14.41 4.63 -44.07
C MET A 51 -15.74 4.31 -43.38
N GLY A 52 -16.23 3.07 -43.50
CA GLY A 52 -17.44 2.63 -42.80
C GLY A 52 -17.28 2.60 -41.28
N HIS A 53 -16.10 2.19 -40.79
CA HIS A 53 -15.76 2.24 -39.36
C HIS A 53 -15.56 3.69 -38.89
N ALA A 54 -14.93 4.54 -39.70
CA ALA A 54 -14.70 5.95 -39.39
C ALA A 54 -16.03 6.73 -39.28
N LYS A 55 -16.97 6.48 -40.18
CA LYS A 55 -18.33 7.07 -40.07
C LYS A 55 -19.05 6.61 -38.80
N LYS A 56 -18.87 5.35 -38.41
CA LYS A 56 -19.49 4.82 -37.19
C LYS A 56 -18.87 5.41 -35.93
N ILE A 57 -17.54 5.59 -35.88
CA ILE A 57 -16.91 6.26 -34.73
C ILE A 57 -17.36 7.72 -34.62
N GLU A 58 -17.51 8.44 -35.72
CA GLU A 58 -18.02 9.82 -35.66
C GLU A 58 -19.47 9.92 -35.22
N SER A 59 -20.31 8.92 -35.49
CA SER A 59 -21.65 8.89 -34.91
C SER A 59 -21.64 8.73 -33.38
N PHE A 60 -20.59 8.12 -32.81
CA PHE A 60 -20.42 8.05 -31.36
C PHE A 60 -19.82 9.34 -30.78
N ARG A 61 -18.98 10.05 -31.53
CA ARG A 61 -18.34 11.31 -31.10
C ARG A 61 -19.34 12.39 -30.70
N GLU A 62 -20.55 12.40 -31.28
CA GLU A 62 -21.62 13.33 -30.88
C GLU A 62 -22.06 13.16 -29.42
N GLN A 63 -21.95 11.95 -28.86
CA GLN A 63 -22.40 11.63 -27.50
C GLN A 63 -21.24 11.33 -26.55
N TYR A 64 -20.10 10.92 -27.09
CA TYR A 64 -18.99 10.30 -26.37
C TYR A 64 -17.64 10.88 -26.82
N SER A 65 -17.59 12.19 -27.09
CA SER A 65 -16.41 12.91 -27.58
C SER A 65 -15.20 12.65 -26.70
N ASP A 66 -15.37 12.85 -25.40
CA ASP A 66 -14.29 12.82 -24.42
C ASP A 66 -13.65 11.43 -24.36
N TYR A 67 -14.44 10.37 -24.54
CA TYR A 67 -13.93 9.01 -24.45
C TYR A 67 -13.12 8.62 -25.68
N ILE A 68 -13.49 9.16 -26.84
CA ILE A 68 -12.73 8.96 -28.08
C ILE A 68 -11.44 9.78 -28.00
N GLU A 69 -11.49 10.97 -27.40
CA GLU A 69 -10.31 11.80 -27.16
C GLU A 69 -9.33 11.14 -26.18
N ASP A 70 -9.82 10.57 -25.08
CA ASP A 70 -9.02 9.79 -24.13
C ASP A 70 -8.27 8.64 -24.85
N LEU A 71 -8.94 7.88 -25.71
CA LEU A 71 -8.28 6.83 -26.51
C LEU A 71 -7.27 7.37 -27.52
N LEU A 72 -7.48 8.57 -28.05
CA LEU A 72 -6.59 9.20 -29.03
C LEU A 72 -5.37 9.88 -28.38
N SER A 73 -5.41 10.14 -27.07
CA SER A 73 -4.31 10.69 -26.27
C SER A 73 -3.55 9.62 -25.48
N GLY A 74 -3.81 8.34 -25.76
CA GLY A 74 -3.10 7.22 -25.13
C GLY A 74 -3.62 6.83 -23.76
N VAL A 75 -4.66 7.49 -23.24
CA VAL A 75 -5.24 7.14 -21.93
C VAL A 75 -5.66 5.66 -21.94
N PRO A 76 -5.30 4.87 -20.91
CA PRO A 76 -5.72 3.49 -20.80
C PRO A 76 -7.22 3.31 -20.88
N THR A 77 -7.66 2.13 -21.31
CA THR A 77 -9.09 1.83 -21.37
C THR A 77 -9.71 1.98 -19.99
N TYR A 78 -10.99 2.34 -19.92
CA TYR A 78 -11.70 2.53 -18.65
C TYR A 78 -11.72 1.28 -17.77
N TYR A 79 -11.61 0.10 -18.37
CA TYR A 79 -11.41 -1.15 -17.64
C TYR A 79 -10.06 -1.18 -16.91
N CYS A 80 -9.00 -0.71 -17.58
CA CYS A 80 -7.68 -0.58 -17.00
C CYS A 80 -7.62 0.53 -15.95
N VAL A 81 -8.19 1.71 -16.27
CA VAL A 81 -8.28 2.86 -15.36
C VAL A 81 -8.89 2.45 -14.02
N LEU A 82 -9.97 1.66 -14.02
CA LEU A 82 -10.60 1.19 -12.79
C LEU A 82 -10.08 -0.16 -12.27
N CYS A 83 -9.17 -0.83 -12.97
CA CYS A 83 -8.71 -2.18 -12.64
C CYS A 83 -9.86 -3.19 -12.50
N VAL A 84 -10.81 -3.17 -13.45
CA VAL A 84 -12.00 -4.03 -13.49
C VAL A 84 -12.11 -4.82 -14.78
N SER A 85 -12.78 -5.97 -14.70
CA SER A 85 -13.11 -6.82 -15.83
C SER A 85 -14.39 -6.36 -16.55
N LYS A 86 -14.52 -6.72 -17.83
CA LYS A 86 -15.75 -6.49 -18.63
C LYS A 86 -17.01 -7.07 -18.00
N ASN A 87 -16.85 -8.16 -17.26
CA ASN A 87 -17.95 -8.90 -16.64
C ASN A 87 -18.27 -8.42 -15.23
N ASP A 88 -17.52 -7.45 -14.68
CA ASP A 88 -17.73 -7.03 -13.30
C ASP A 88 -19.05 -6.25 -13.17
N PRO A 89 -19.81 -6.52 -12.09
CA PRO A 89 -21.09 -5.88 -11.87
C PRO A 89 -20.93 -4.42 -11.41
N PRO A 90 -21.98 -3.59 -11.52
CA PRO A 90 -21.89 -2.15 -11.23
C PRO A 90 -21.48 -1.79 -9.79
N ASP A 91 -21.75 -2.65 -8.81
CA ASP A 91 -21.30 -2.52 -7.43
C ASP A 91 -19.78 -2.61 -7.32
N VAL A 92 -19.16 -3.62 -7.93
CA VAL A 92 -17.70 -3.78 -7.98
C VAL A 92 -17.03 -2.58 -8.66
N ILE A 93 -17.63 -2.05 -9.73
CA ILE A 93 -17.11 -0.85 -10.42
C ILE A 93 -17.16 0.40 -9.55
N LYS A 94 -18.22 0.54 -8.74
CA LYS A 94 -18.33 1.67 -7.80
C LYS A 94 -17.31 1.56 -6.67
N GLU A 95 -17.07 0.36 -6.15
CA GLU A 95 -16.00 0.12 -5.17
C GLU A 95 -14.62 0.43 -5.77
N ALA A 96 -14.38 0.03 -7.02
CA ALA A 96 -13.16 0.38 -7.74
C ALA A 96 -12.99 1.90 -7.88
N TYR A 97 -14.04 2.60 -8.30
CA TYR A 97 -14.04 4.07 -8.40
C TYR A 97 -13.65 4.74 -7.07
N GLN A 98 -14.25 4.33 -5.94
CA GLN A 98 -13.94 4.92 -4.63
C GLN A 98 -12.47 4.73 -4.24
N ARG A 99 -11.85 3.62 -4.62
CA ARG A 99 -10.42 3.40 -4.37
C ARG A 99 -9.55 4.24 -5.29
N LYS A 100 -9.90 4.33 -6.58
CA LYS A 100 -9.09 5.04 -7.59
C LYS A 100 -9.08 6.55 -7.37
N ILE A 101 -10.20 7.15 -6.98
CA ILE A 101 -10.28 8.61 -6.77
C ILE A 101 -9.34 9.12 -5.66
N GLU A 102 -8.95 8.25 -4.73
CA GLU A 102 -8.04 8.61 -3.61
C GLU A 102 -6.56 8.28 -3.90
N HIS A 103 -6.29 7.38 -4.85
CA HIS A 103 -4.99 6.70 -4.97
C HIS A 103 -4.48 6.54 -6.42
N SER A 104 -4.97 7.32 -7.37
CA SER A 104 -4.62 7.20 -8.79
C SER A 104 -3.97 8.47 -9.33
N GLU A 105 -3.07 8.31 -10.30
CA GLU A 105 -2.52 9.42 -11.10
C GLU A 105 -3.41 9.79 -12.27
N TYR A 106 -4.40 8.94 -12.61
CA TYR A 106 -5.35 9.31 -13.63
C TYR A 106 -6.14 10.55 -13.20
N PRO A 107 -6.39 11.50 -14.12
CA PRO A 107 -7.21 12.66 -13.81
C PRO A 107 -8.58 12.26 -13.27
N ASN A 108 -9.06 12.96 -12.24
CA ASN A 108 -10.32 12.63 -11.57
C ASN A 108 -11.51 12.56 -12.55
N ASP A 109 -11.53 13.42 -13.56
CA ASP A 109 -12.55 13.43 -14.60
C ASP A 109 -12.50 12.16 -15.48
N VAL A 110 -11.31 11.61 -15.76
CA VAL A 110 -11.15 10.32 -16.44
C VAL A 110 -11.72 9.18 -15.58
N ILE A 111 -11.42 9.18 -14.28
CA ILE A 111 -11.89 8.16 -13.33
C ILE A 111 -13.42 8.21 -13.19
N GLU A 112 -14.00 9.41 -13.09
CA GLU A 112 -15.44 9.64 -13.05
C GLU A 112 -16.12 9.15 -14.34
N ARG A 113 -15.58 9.51 -15.52
CA ARG A 113 -16.08 9.02 -16.82
C ARG A 113 -16.03 7.49 -16.90
N ALA A 114 -14.93 6.88 -16.46
CA ALA A 114 -14.80 5.43 -16.43
C ALA A 114 -15.89 4.77 -15.58
N CYS A 115 -16.16 5.32 -14.39
CA CYS A 115 -17.22 4.81 -13.51
C CYS A 115 -18.61 4.96 -14.12
N GLU A 116 -18.91 6.13 -14.70
CA GLU A 116 -20.18 6.41 -15.35
C GLU A 116 -20.45 5.44 -16.51
N ILE A 117 -19.44 5.24 -17.37
CA ILE A 117 -19.57 4.42 -18.58
C ILE A 117 -19.64 2.95 -18.28
N LEU A 118 -18.81 2.48 -17.35
CA LEU A 118 -18.82 1.07 -17.00
C LEU A 118 -20.03 0.74 -16.13
N SER A 119 -20.58 1.64 -15.32
CA SER A 119 -21.74 1.32 -14.46
C SER A 119 -23.06 1.16 -15.21
N ASP A 120 -23.23 1.81 -16.36
CA ASP A 120 -24.46 1.71 -17.17
C ASP A 120 -24.34 0.66 -18.27
N ARG A 121 -25.31 -0.26 -18.36
CA ARG A 121 -25.27 -1.37 -19.32
C ARG A 121 -25.23 -0.91 -20.77
N LYS A 122 -25.99 0.13 -21.13
CA LYS A 122 -26.05 0.63 -22.51
C LYS A 122 -24.77 1.36 -22.84
N LYS A 123 -24.31 2.27 -21.98
CA LYS A 123 -23.06 3.01 -22.17
C LYS A 123 -21.85 2.09 -22.23
N ARG A 124 -21.78 1.07 -21.37
CA ARG A 124 -20.73 0.03 -21.42
C ARG A 124 -20.72 -0.69 -22.77
N SER A 125 -21.89 -1.07 -23.28
CA SER A 125 -22.01 -1.71 -24.59
C SER A 125 -21.56 -0.79 -25.73
N ASP A 126 -21.89 0.50 -25.66
CA ASP A 126 -21.45 1.49 -26.64
C ASP A 126 -19.92 1.66 -26.58
N TYR A 127 -19.36 1.76 -25.37
CA TYR A 127 -17.92 1.86 -25.15
C TYR A 127 -17.14 0.65 -25.69
N GLU A 128 -17.65 -0.58 -25.50
CA GLU A 128 -17.03 -1.77 -26.08
C GLU A 128 -17.02 -1.74 -27.62
N GLU A 129 -18.08 -1.22 -28.24
CA GLU A 129 -18.13 -1.04 -29.68
C GLU A 129 -17.17 0.07 -30.14
N ILE A 130 -17.05 1.16 -29.38
CA ILE A 130 -16.06 2.22 -29.64
C ILE A 130 -14.65 1.65 -29.58
N LEU A 131 -14.28 0.92 -28.52
CA LEU A 131 -12.97 0.26 -28.41
C LEU A 131 -12.69 -0.65 -29.60
N ARG A 132 -13.68 -1.44 -30.02
CA ARG A 132 -13.55 -2.33 -31.18
C ARG A 132 -13.32 -1.54 -32.47
N LEU A 133 -14.03 -0.44 -32.67
CA LEU A 133 -13.90 0.43 -33.85
C LEU A 133 -12.57 1.18 -33.84
N PHE A 134 -12.16 1.73 -32.70
CA PHE A 134 -10.88 2.39 -32.49
C PHE A 134 -9.72 1.48 -32.90
N LEU A 135 -9.66 0.25 -32.37
CA LEU A 135 -8.65 -0.73 -32.75
C LEU A 135 -8.67 -1.07 -34.25
N LYS A 136 -9.85 -1.05 -34.89
CA LYS A 136 -9.95 -1.23 -36.35
C LYS A 136 -9.40 -0.03 -37.12
N LEU A 137 -9.67 1.18 -36.66
CA LEU A 137 -9.15 2.40 -37.27
C LEU A 137 -7.64 2.49 -37.14
N MET A 138 -7.06 2.00 -36.03
CA MET A 138 -5.61 1.87 -35.87
C MET A 138 -4.95 1.01 -36.95
N GLN A 139 -5.68 0.23 -37.76
CA GLN A 139 -5.10 -0.46 -38.94
C GLN A 139 -4.68 0.52 -40.04
N GLY A 140 -5.33 1.68 -40.16
CA GLY A 140 -5.01 2.72 -41.14
C GLY A 140 -3.86 3.62 -40.75
N TYR A 141 -3.54 3.71 -39.46
CA TYR A 141 -2.48 4.57 -38.96
C TYR A 141 -1.10 4.06 -39.38
N THR A 142 -0.14 4.99 -39.48
CA THR A 142 1.24 4.63 -39.80
C THR A 142 1.89 3.87 -38.64
N ALA A 143 3.02 3.23 -38.90
CA ALA A 143 3.79 2.58 -37.83
C ALA A 143 4.38 3.59 -36.84
N LYS A 144 4.55 4.85 -37.26
CA LYS A 144 5.06 5.93 -36.42
C LYS A 144 3.97 6.37 -35.44
N ASP A 145 2.79 6.75 -35.94
CA ASP A 145 1.68 7.23 -35.10
C ASP A 145 1.23 6.16 -34.09
N LYS A 146 1.21 4.89 -34.50
CA LYS A 146 0.90 3.78 -33.58
C LYS A 146 1.93 3.64 -32.47
N ARG A 147 3.20 3.95 -32.74
CA ARG A 147 4.26 3.84 -31.75
C ARG A 147 4.14 4.97 -30.73
N GLU A 148 3.97 6.21 -31.20
CA GLU A 148 3.77 7.37 -30.33
C GLU A 148 2.59 7.12 -29.37
N LEU A 149 1.47 6.62 -29.89
CA LEU A 149 0.29 6.31 -29.06
C LEU A 149 0.49 5.11 -28.12
N ILE A 150 1.38 4.16 -28.44
CA ILE A 150 1.77 3.08 -27.51
C ILE A 150 2.68 3.64 -26.43
N GLU A 151 3.63 4.50 -26.78
CA GLU A 151 4.54 5.14 -25.84
C GLU A 151 3.75 5.99 -24.82
N GLU A 152 2.82 6.84 -25.29
CA GLU A 152 1.92 7.62 -24.42
C GLU A 152 1.09 6.73 -23.48
N HIS A 153 0.59 5.60 -23.99
CA HIS A 153 -0.17 4.65 -23.18
C HIS A 153 0.68 3.93 -22.14
N ASP A 154 1.88 3.48 -22.53
CA ASP A 154 2.80 2.79 -21.64
C ASP A 154 3.29 3.72 -20.52
N GLU A 155 3.50 5.01 -20.81
CA GLU A 155 3.79 6.05 -19.81
C GLU A 155 2.67 6.18 -18.77
N TRP A 156 1.40 6.25 -19.19
CA TRP A 156 0.26 6.25 -18.27
C TRP A 156 0.23 5.02 -17.35
N LEU A 157 0.53 3.84 -17.88
CA LEU A 157 0.58 2.61 -17.09
C LEU A 157 1.79 2.57 -16.15
N GLU A 158 2.91 3.16 -16.53
CA GLU A 158 4.11 3.27 -15.69
C GLU A 158 3.86 4.22 -14.51
N TYR A 159 3.34 5.43 -14.77
CA TYR A 159 3.01 6.38 -13.72
C TYR A 159 2.00 5.82 -12.71
N GLU A 160 0.98 5.11 -13.17
CA GLU A 160 -0.01 4.50 -12.28
C GLU A 160 0.60 3.36 -11.44
N ARG A 161 1.48 2.53 -12.02
CA ARG A 161 2.18 1.45 -11.29
C ARG A 161 3.13 2.01 -10.24
N ASP A 162 3.83 3.08 -10.59
CA ASP A 162 4.73 3.78 -9.70
C ASP A 162 3.99 4.39 -8.51
N ASN A 163 2.91 5.14 -8.78
CA ASN A 163 2.09 5.72 -7.72
C ASN A 163 1.43 4.65 -6.83
N ALA A 164 0.94 3.56 -7.43
CA ALA A 164 0.44 2.42 -6.65
C ALA A 164 1.54 1.83 -5.73
N THR A 165 2.78 1.76 -6.21
CA THR A 165 3.94 1.29 -5.42
C THR A 165 4.30 2.26 -4.30
N VAL A 166 4.30 3.57 -4.57
CA VAL A 166 4.49 4.63 -3.55
C VAL A 166 3.43 4.50 -2.46
N ASN A 167 2.16 4.41 -2.82
CA ASN A 167 1.06 4.27 -1.87
C ASN A 167 1.17 2.98 -1.03
N TYR A 168 1.64 1.88 -1.64
CA TYR A 168 1.93 0.64 -0.89
C TYR A 168 3.01 0.87 0.16
N ILE A 169 4.14 1.49 -0.23
CA ILE A 169 5.28 1.75 0.67
C ILE A 169 4.86 2.69 1.81
N ILE A 170 4.13 3.77 1.54
CA ILE A 170 3.63 4.69 2.58
C ILE A 170 2.74 3.95 3.60
N LYS A 171 1.90 3.04 3.09
CA LYS A 171 0.94 2.32 3.92
C LYS A 171 1.59 1.21 4.76
N HIS A 172 2.52 0.46 4.18
CA HIS A 172 3.04 -0.79 4.75
C HIS A 172 4.48 -0.72 5.23
N ARG A 173 5.26 0.28 4.78
CA ARG A 173 6.69 0.42 5.03
C ARG A 173 7.04 1.81 5.58
N GLY A 174 6.13 2.42 6.33
CA GLY A 174 6.30 3.78 6.86
C GLY A 174 7.57 3.93 7.71
N ALA A 175 8.00 2.87 8.38
CA ALA A 175 9.25 2.83 9.14
C ALA A 175 10.47 3.20 8.27
N TRP A 176 10.54 2.70 7.04
CA TRP A 176 11.68 2.95 6.15
C TRP A 176 11.74 4.41 5.70
N LEU A 177 10.59 4.98 5.35
CA LEU A 177 10.47 6.39 5.00
C LEU A 177 10.82 7.29 6.19
N ASN A 178 10.36 6.94 7.39
CA ASN A 178 10.69 7.68 8.61
C ASN A 178 12.19 7.63 8.94
N LEU A 179 12.82 6.46 8.82
CA LEU A 179 14.27 6.30 9.00
C LEU A 179 15.04 7.17 7.99
N TYR A 180 14.63 7.15 6.72
CA TYR A 180 15.25 7.99 5.69
C TYR A 180 15.08 9.49 6.00
N HIS A 181 13.86 9.90 6.36
CA HIS A 181 13.53 11.29 6.72
C HIS A 181 14.38 11.81 7.90
N LEU A 182 14.61 10.98 8.91
CA LEU A 182 15.44 11.31 10.07
C LEU A 182 16.95 11.26 9.77
N GLY A 183 17.34 11.02 8.52
CA GLY A 183 18.73 10.95 8.09
C GLY A 183 19.46 9.72 8.61
N ALA A 184 18.76 8.65 8.98
CA ALA A 184 19.39 7.40 9.39
C ALA A 184 20.17 6.77 8.22
N PRO A 185 21.28 6.06 8.48
CA PRO A 185 21.97 5.31 7.43
C PRO A 185 21.02 4.36 6.69
N THR A 186 21.18 4.24 5.38
CA THR A 186 20.47 3.21 4.62
C THR A 186 20.87 1.81 5.09
N LEU A 187 20.05 0.80 4.84
CA LEU A 187 20.38 -0.59 5.17
C LEU A 187 21.67 -1.05 4.48
N TYR A 188 21.97 -0.51 3.29
CA TYR A 188 23.20 -0.77 2.57
C TYR A 188 24.43 -0.17 3.27
N GLU A 189 24.35 1.11 3.66
CA GLU A 189 25.41 1.80 4.40
C GLU A 189 25.66 1.15 5.77
N LEU A 190 24.59 0.83 6.49
CA LEU A 190 24.62 0.11 7.77
C LEU A 190 25.41 -1.20 7.65
N LEU A 191 25.15 -1.99 6.61
CA LEU A 191 25.83 -3.27 6.38
C LEU A 191 27.20 -3.14 5.71
N GLY A 192 27.60 -1.96 5.24
CA GLY A 192 28.85 -1.75 4.50
C GLY A 192 28.81 -2.36 3.09
N VAL A 193 27.64 -2.36 2.45
CA VAL A 193 27.41 -2.96 1.13
C VAL A 193 27.14 -1.86 0.11
N ASP A 194 27.87 -1.91 -1.00
CA ASP A 194 27.68 -0.99 -2.12
C ASP A 194 26.52 -1.47 -2.99
N ARG A 195 25.40 -0.73 -2.95
CA ARG A 195 24.16 -1.03 -3.70
C ARG A 195 24.40 -1.14 -5.20
N GLU A 196 25.23 -0.27 -5.78
CA GLU A 196 25.47 -0.21 -7.23
C GLU A 196 26.30 -1.41 -7.73
N LYS A 197 27.13 -1.98 -6.85
CA LYS A 197 27.98 -3.14 -7.20
C LYS A 197 27.31 -4.49 -6.95
N LEU A 198 26.15 -4.51 -6.29
CA LEU A 198 25.49 -5.72 -5.84
C LEU A 198 24.77 -6.41 -7.00
N LYS A 199 25.10 -7.67 -7.28
CA LYS A 199 24.50 -8.41 -8.40
C LYS A 199 23.11 -8.95 -8.05
N ALA A 200 22.28 -9.14 -9.07
CA ALA A 200 20.98 -9.80 -8.91
C ALA A 200 21.15 -11.20 -8.31
N GLY A 201 20.43 -11.47 -7.21
CA GLY A 201 20.49 -12.74 -6.48
C GLY A 201 21.72 -12.92 -5.57
N GLU A 202 22.57 -11.90 -5.42
CA GLU A 202 23.67 -11.93 -4.46
C GLU A 202 23.16 -11.79 -3.03
N VAL A 203 23.64 -12.67 -2.14
CA VAL A 203 23.27 -12.67 -0.72
C VAL A 203 24.02 -11.54 0.00
N VAL A 204 23.27 -10.64 0.60
CA VAL A 204 23.76 -9.52 1.40
C VAL A 204 24.12 -10.00 2.80
N GLN A 205 25.34 -9.67 3.24
CA GLN A 205 25.87 -9.94 4.58
C GLN A 205 26.47 -8.67 5.17
N CYS A 206 26.40 -8.53 6.50
CA CYS A 206 27.03 -7.43 7.22
C CYS A 206 28.56 -7.51 7.10
N LYS A 207 29.18 -6.45 6.56
CA LYS A 207 30.63 -6.28 6.45
C LYS A 207 31.19 -5.31 7.49
N ASN A 208 30.34 -4.41 8.01
CA ASN A 208 30.73 -3.48 9.05
C ASN A 208 30.87 -4.20 10.40
N GLU A 209 31.92 -3.87 11.14
CA GLU A 209 32.09 -4.27 12.54
C GLU A 209 31.36 -3.29 13.46
N GLY A 210 30.86 -3.79 14.60
CA GLY A 210 30.22 -2.94 15.62
C GLY A 210 28.72 -2.68 15.41
N VAL A 211 28.12 -3.19 14.33
CA VAL A 211 26.67 -3.12 14.12
C VAL A 211 25.94 -4.06 15.09
N ASP A 212 24.84 -3.60 15.70
CA ASP A 212 24.01 -4.44 16.56
C ASP A 212 23.54 -5.70 15.79
N PRO A 213 23.82 -6.92 16.28
CA PRO A 213 23.49 -8.15 15.56
C PRO A 213 22.01 -8.32 15.22
N ARG A 214 21.10 -7.76 16.04
CA ARG A 214 19.66 -7.81 15.80
C ARG A 214 19.29 -6.92 14.61
N LEU A 215 19.86 -5.71 14.57
CA LEU A 215 19.66 -4.78 13.47
C LEU A 215 20.27 -5.30 12.16
N ALA A 216 21.50 -5.82 12.21
CA ALA A 216 22.15 -6.45 11.07
C ALA A 216 21.32 -7.63 10.52
N LYS A 217 20.73 -8.46 11.40
CA LYS A 217 19.86 -9.56 11.02
C LYS A 217 18.61 -9.07 10.27
N ASP A 218 17.96 -8.02 10.75
CA ASP A 218 16.77 -7.47 10.09
C ASP A 218 17.08 -6.81 8.76
N ALA A 219 18.16 -6.02 8.71
CA ALA A 219 18.64 -5.42 7.47
C ALA A 219 18.97 -6.50 6.42
N CYS A 220 19.68 -7.56 6.81
CA CYS A 220 19.92 -8.71 5.95
C CYS A 220 18.63 -9.43 5.55
N ARG A 221 17.64 -9.57 6.43
CA ARG A 221 16.35 -10.20 6.11
C ARG A 221 15.62 -9.41 5.01
N ILE A 222 15.58 -8.09 5.14
CA ILE A 222 14.95 -7.18 4.16
C ILE A 222 15.69 -7.28 2.83
N LEU A 223 17.01 -7.06 2.82
CA LEU A 223 17.78 -7.01 1.57
C LEU A 223 17.98 -8.37 0.88
N ASN A 224 17.81 -9.48 1.58
CA ASN A 224 17.84 -10.82 0.97
C ASN A 224 16.47 -11.34 0.53
N ASN A 225 15.38 -10.67 0.90
CA ASN A 225 14.07 -10.95 0.33
C ASN A 225 13.92 -10.15 -0.98
N PRO A 226 13.68 -10.80 -2.14
CA PRO A 226 13.61 -10.10 -3.42
C PRO A 226 12.55 -9.01 -3.48
N GLN A 227 11.37 -9.26 -2.90
CA GLN A 227 10.26 -8.32 -2.89
C GLN A 227 10.55 -7.13 -1.98
N LEU A 228 10.98 -7.39 -0.74
CA LEU A 228 11.31 -6.32 0.22
C LEU A 228 12.48 -5.46 -0.28
N ARG A 229 13.47 -6.08 -0.92
CA ARG A 229 14.58 -5.37 -1.54
C ARG A 229 14.12 -4.48 -2.68
N PHE A 230 13.24 -4.99 -3.56
CA PHE A 230 12.63 -4.18 -4.62
C PHE A 230 11.91 -2.96 -4.04
N GLU A 231 11.05 -3.15 -3.03
CA GLU A 231 10.32 -2.06 -2.37
C GLU A 231 11.26 -1.04 -1.72
N TYR A 232 12.31 -1.52 -1.04
CA TYR A 232 13.29 -0.67 -0.37
C TYR A 232 14.14 0.12 -1.38
N ASP A 233 14.60 -0.54 -2.45
CA ASP A 233 15.34 0.10 -3.54
C ASP A 233 14.49 1.17 -4.24
N PHE A 234 13.22 0.84 -4.55
CA PHE A 234 12.27 1.80 -5.12
C PHE A 234 12.05 3.00 -4.20
N MET A 235 11.88 2.76 -2.89
CA MET A 235 11.75 3.84 -1.91
C MET A 235 12.98 4.74 -1.94
N LEU A 236 14.20 4.19 -1.90
CA LEU A 236 15.43 4.99 -1.92
C LEU A 236 15.57 5.83 -3.18
N ASP A 237 15.19 5.29 -4.34
CA ASP A 237 15.29 5.98 -5.63
C ASP A 237 14.31 7.15 -5.75
N ARG A 238 13.20 7.13 -4.99
CA ARG A 238 12.13 8.12 -5.07
C ARG A 238 11.82 8.81 -3.75
N ALA A 239 12.63 8.62 -2.71
CA ALA A 239 12.30 9.07 -1.37
C ALA A 239 12.06 10.58 -1.29
N ASP A 240 12.78 11.35 -2.10
CA ASP A 240 12.66 12.81 -2.17
C ASP A 240 11.35 13.26 -2.88
N GLU A 241 10.75 12.40 -3.70
CA GLU A 241 9.43 12.62 -4.32
C GLU A 241 8.29 12.16 -3.41
N ILE A 242 8.53 11.11 -2.61
CA ILE A 242 7.53 10.51 -1.70
C ILE A 242 7.33 11.39 -0.46
N LEU A 243 8.41 11.98 0.07
CA LEU A 243 8.35 12.85 1.24
C LEU A 243 7.97 14.28 0.81
N PRO A 244 6.93 14.91 1.39
CA PRO A 244 6.56 16.27 1.01
C PRO A 244 7.71 17.25 1.27
N VAL A 245 7.83 18.29 0.44
CA VAL A 245 8.91 19.30 0.51
C VAL A 245 9.06 19.93 1.89
N GLU A 246 7.98 20.03 2.67
CA GLU A 246 7.97 20.54 4.04
C GLU A 246 8.65 19.60 5.07
N TYR A 247 8.89 18.34 4.69
CA TYR A 247 9.61 17.31 5.45
C TYR A 247 10.99 17.00 4.86
N LEU A 248 11.37 17.60 3.75
CA LEU A 248 12.76 17.56 3.29
C LEU A 248 13.53 18.54 4.19
N MET A 249 14.25 18.00 5.18
CA MET A 249 15.17 18.80 5.99
C MET A 249 16.06 19.60 5.05
N ASP A 250 16.06 20.94 5.23
CA ASP A 250 16.82 21.89 4.41
C ASP A 250 18.22 21.34 4.15
N ASP A 251 18.48 21.07 2.87
CA ASP A 251 19.60 20.29 2.42
C ASP A 251 20.88 21.12 2.57
N GLU A 252 21.78 20.64 3.42
CA GLU A 252 23.22 20.85 3.22
C GLU A 252 24.07 19.85 4.02
N ARG A 253 23.51 19.19 5.05
CA ARG A 253 24.08 18.01 5.69
C ARG A 253 22.98 17.12 6.25
N ARG A 254 22.74 15.94 5.67
CA ARG A 254 22.24 14.79 6.44
C ARG A 254 23.25 14.53 7.55
N ASN A 255 23.12 15.23 8.67
CA ASN A 255 23.80 14.83 9.90
C ASN A 255 23.00 13.61 10.37
N PRO A 256 23.56 12.39 10.28
CA PRO A 256 22.84 11.21 10.70
C PRO A 256 22.51 11.36 12.18
N VAL A 257 21.23 11.57 12.48
CA VAL A 257 20.74 11.80 13.85
C VAL A 257 21.09 10.62 14.76
N TRP A 258 21.41 9.46 14.17
CA TRP A 258 21.72 8.21 14.86
C TRP A 258 22.98 7.48 14.35
N ALA A 259 23.99 8.18 13.85
CA ALA A 259 25.26 7.50 13.55
C ALA A 259 25.85 6.89 14.82
N GLY A 260 25.90 5.55 14.87
CA GLY A 260 26.36 4.79 16.03
C GLY A 260 25.30 4.48 17.09
N ASP A 261 24.03 4.87 16.87
CA ASP A 261 22.90 4.50 17.73
C ASP A 261 21.98 3.48 17.04
N ASP A 262 22.51 2.28 16.88
CA ASP A 262 21.80 1.15 16.27
C ASP A 262 20.55 0.73 17.06
N ARG A 263 20.47 1.10 18.34
CA ARG A 263 19.34 0.75 19.21
C ARG A 263 18.13 1.61 18.89
N SER A 264 18.30 2.93 18.80
CA SER A 264 17.24 3.83 18.34
C SER A 264 16.81 3.49 16.92
N TYR A 265 17.76 3.13 16.05
CA TYR A 265 17.45 2.64 14.70
C TYR A 265 16.55 1.40 14.76
N LEU A 266 16.94 0.37 15.53
CA LEU A 266 16.21 -0.88 15.63
C LEU A 266 14.79 -0.68 16.17
N VAL A 267 14.63 0.18 17.18
CA VAL A 267 13.33 0.56 17.73
C VAL A 267 12.49 1.27 16.68
N ALA A 268 13.05 2.26 15.97
CA ALA A 268 12.35 2.95 14.89
C ALA A 268 11.98 1.99 13.75
N LEU A 269 12.83 1.04 13.38
CA LEU A 269 12.54 0.07 12.33
C LEU A 269 11.39 -0.87 12.69
N ARG A 270 11.31 -1.33 13.94
CA ARG A 270 10.34 -2.36 14.36
C ARG A 270 9.05 -1.80 14.93
N CYS A 271 9.11 -0.69 15.66
CA CYS A 271 7.99 -0.19 16.44
C CYS A 271 7.28 1.00 15.78
N TYR A 272 7.79 1.54 14.66
CA TYR A 272 7.23 2.74 14.05
C TYR A 272 5.72 2.66 13.81
N GLU A 273 5.22 1.54 13.28
CA GLU A 273 3.79 1.42 12.99
C GLU A 273 2.93 1.40 14.25
N ASP A 274 3.40 0.74 15.30
CA ASP A 274 2.73 0.75 16.60
C ASP A 274 2.73 2.16 17.19
N VAL A 275 3.87 2.86 17.17
CA VAL A 275 3.97 4.26 17.65
C VAL A 275 3.06 5.19 16.85
N ARG A 276 3.07 5.06 15.52
CA ARG A 276 2.22 5.86 14.63
C ARG A 276 0.74 5.64 14.93
N LYS A 277 0.31 4.38 15.05
CA LYS A 277 -1.07 4.02 15.36
C LYS A 277 -1.48 4.54 16.72
N GLN A 278 -0.63 4.40 17.73
CA GLN A 278 -0.90 4.91 19.07
C GLN A 278 -1.05 6.43 19.07
N ASN A 279 -0.13 7.17 18.44
CA ASN A 279 -0.20 8.63 18.35
C ASN A 279 -1.47 9.10 17.65
N LEU A 280 -1.88 8.42 16.58
CA LEU A 280 -3.12 8.73 15.88
C LEU A 280 -4.35 8.53 16.78
N LEU A 281 -4.45 7.39 17.45
CA LEU A 281 -5.56 7.10 18.36
C LEU A 281 -5.59 8.06 19.55
N MET A 282 -4.43 8.40 20.14
CA MET A 282 -4.34 9.36 21.24
C MET A 282 -4.63 10.80 20.79
N GLY A 283 -4.34 11.15 19.53
CA GLY A 283 -4.72 12.44 18.96
C GLY A 283 -6.23 12.57 18.74
N GLU A 284 -6.87 11.53 18.21
CA GLU A 284 -8.34 11.48 17.99
C GLU A 284 -9.13 11.33 19.29
N HIS A 285 -8.53 10.66 20.28
CA HIS A 285 -9.16 10.29 21.54
C HIS A 285 -8.30 10.67 22.73
N ILE A 286 -7.91 11.95 22.79
CA ILE A 286 -7.08 12.53 23.86
C ILE A 286 -7.64 12.24 25.26
N ASP A 287 -8.96 12.09 25.34
CA ASP A 287 -9.72 11.85 26.55
C ASP A 287 -9.70 10.39 27.03
N TRP A 288 -9.06 9.48 26.27
CA TRP A 288 -8.80 8.10 26.68
C TRP A 288 -7.57 7.98 27.57
N MET A 289 -6.65 8.96 27.58
CA MET A 289 -5.42 8.90 28.40
C MET A 289 -5.71 8.71 29.90
N ASP A 290 -6.79 9.29 30.40
CA ASP A 290 -7.24 9.13 31.78
C ASP A 290 -7.70 7.69 32.11
N TYR A 291 -7.86 6.85 31.07
CA TYR A 291 -8.45 5.51 31.14
C TYR A 291 -7.52 4.42 30.58
N THR A 292 -6.22 4.64 30.44
CA THR A 292 -5.28 3.63 29.93
C THR A 292 -4.29 3.11 30.98
N GLY A 293 -4.34 3.68 32.20
CA GLY A 293 -3.51 3.28 33.35
C GLY A 293 -4.28 2.42 34.37
N ASP A 294 -4.16 2.76 35.66
CA ASP A 294 -4.76 2.01 36.78
C ASP A 294 -6.28 1.89 36.75
N LYS A 295 -6.96 2.74 35.97
CA LYS A 295 -8.40 2.75 35.78
C LYS A 295 -8.70 2.71 34.29
N THR A 296 -9.49 1.73 33.87
CA THR A 296 -9.89 1.54 32.47
C THR A 296 -11.38 1.79 32.25
N PHE A 297 -11.82 1.89 31.01
CA PHE A 297 -13.25 1.90 30.68
C PHE A 297 -13.96 0.61 31.10
N TYR A 298 -13.24 -0.51 31.17
CA TYR A 298 -13.75 -1.76 31.71
C TYR A 298 -14.04 -1.63 33.20
N ASP A 299 -13.15 -1.01 33.97
CA ASP A 299 -13.34 -0.74 35.39
C ASP A 299 -14.53 0.22 35.63
N VAL A 300 -14.66 1.26 34.80
CA VAL A 300 -15.78 2.21 34.87
C VAL A 300 -17.14 1.50 34.70
N LEU A 301 -17.22 0.53 33.79
CA LEU A 301 -18.44 -0.26 33.59
C LEU A 301 -18.52 -1.49 34.49
N THR A 302 -17.50 -1.76 35.32
CA THR A 302 -17.37 -2.97 36.13
C THR A 302 -17.50 -4.26 35.31
N ILE A 303 -16.91 -4.26 34.10
CA ILE A 303 -16.93 -5.39 33.17
C ILE A 303 -15.57 -6.09 33.21
N ASP A 304 -15.58 -7.40 33.41
CA ASP A 304 -14.43 -8.23 33.11
C ASP A 304 -14.31 -8.42 31.58
N ARG A 305 -13.17 -8.03 31.02
CA ARG A 305 -12.91 -8.04 29.57
C ARG A 305 -13.06 -9.46 28.99
N ASP A 306 -12.65 -10.48 29.73
CA ASP A 306 -12.65 -11.87 29.25
C ASP A 306 -14.07 -12.46 29.13
N LEU A 307 -15.07 -11.79 29.69
CA LEU A 307 -16.47 -12.20 29.62
C LEU A 307 -17.21 -11.62 28.41
N ILE A 308 -16.57 -10.76 27.61
CA ILE A 308 -17.19 -10.14 26.44
C ILE A 308 -17.21 -11.14 25.28
N PRO A 309 -18.39 -11.46 24.72
CA PRO A 309 -18.48 -12.34 23.57
C PRO A 309 -17.73 -11.80 22.34
N GLU A 310 -17.14 -12.68 21.53
CA GLU A 310 -16.48 -12.30 20.28
C GLU A 310 -17.46 -11.77 19.23
N ASP A 311 -18.70 -12.31 19.19
CA ASP A 311 -19.72 -11.83 18.26
C ASP A 311 -20.10 -10.38 18.56
N LYS A 312 -19.98 -9.54 17.53
CA LYS A 312 -20.22 -8.09 17.62
C LYS A 312 -21.57 -7.75 18.25
N ARG A 313 -22.65 -8.43 17.83
CA ARG A 313 -24.02 -8.12 18.29
C ARG A 313 -24.26 -8.62 19.71
N GLU A 314 -23.62 -9.72 20.10
CA GLU A 314 -23.65 -10.23 21.46
C GLU A 314 -22.86 -9.36 22.43
N ALA A 315 -21.64 -8.95 22.07
CA ALA A 315 -20.85 -7.97 22.82
C ALA A 315 -21.62 -6.67 23.05
N GLU A 316 -22.22 -6.10 22.00
CA GLU A 316 -23.02 -4.88 22.11
C GLU A 316 -24.23 -5.03 23.04
N ARG A 317 -24.88 -6.19 23.05
CA ARG A 317 -26.01 -6.48 23.93
C ARG A 317 -25.55 -6.66 25.38
N PHE A 318 -24.46 -7.39 25.60
CA PHE A 318 -23.85 -7.59 26.91
C PHE A 318 -23.51 -6.25 27.57
N ILE A 319 -22.73 -5.41 26.88
CA ILE A 319 -22.29 -4.09 27.39
C ILE A 319 -23.49 -3.17 27.65
N ARG A 320 -24.50 -3.19 26.76
CA ARG A 320 -25.74 -2.41 26.96
C ARG A 320 -26.51 -2.84 28.21
N ASN A 321 -26.54 -4.13 28.51
CA ASN A 321 -27.25 -4.64 29.69
C ASN A 321 -26.55 -4.23 30.98
N VAL A 322 -25.21 -4.27 31.02
CA VAL A 322 -24.43 -3.77 32.17
C VAL A 322 -24.66 -2.27 32.35
N TYR A 323 -24.53 -1.49 31.26
CA TYR A 323 -24.75 -0.05 31.28
C TYR A 323 -26.14 0.32 31.83
N LYS A 324 -27.22 -0.42 31.53
CA LYS A 324 -28.58 -0.14 32.04
C LYS A 324 -28.66 -0.02 33.56
N GLY A 325 -27.85 -0.78 34.29
CA GLY A 325 -27.86 -0.81 35.76
C GLY A 325 -27.03 0.29 36.43
N LEU A 326 -26.25 1.06 35.66
CA LEU A 326 -25.32 2.07 36.19
C LEU A 326 -25.92 3.49 36.15
N GLU A 327 -25.48 4.33 37.09
CA GLU A 327 -25.78 5.75 37.10
C GLU A 327 -25.16 6.47 35.89
N ARG A 328 -25.91 7.38 35.28
CA ARG A 328 -25.56 8.04 34.01
C ARG A 328 -24.65 9.24 34.25
N THR A 329 -23.41 8.99 34.66
CA THR A 329 -22.38 10.02 34.75
C THR A 329 -21.73 10.25 33.38
N PRO A 330 -21.08 11.42 33.14
CA PRO A 330 -20.33 11.65 31.89
C PRO A 330 -19.28 10.56 31.62
N GLU A 331 -18.59 10.11 32.66
CA GLU A 331 -17.60 9.03 32.63
C GLU A 331 -18.22 7.68 32.22
N VAL A 332 -19.33 7.26 32.86
CA VAL A 332 -20.02 6.00 32.52
C VAL A 332 -20.59 6.04 31.09
N ASN A 333 -21.10 7.20 30.66
CA ASN A 333 -21.62 7.37 29.30
C ASN A 333 -20.50 7.26 28.26
N ARG A 334 -19.32 7.81 28.55
CA ARG A 334 -18.13 7.71 27.68
C ARG A 334 -17.64 6.26 27.57
N ALA A 335 -17.40 5.60 28.70
CA ALA A 335 -16.98 4.21 28.73
C ALA A 335 -17.94 3.32 27.94
N TYR A 336 -19.25 3.54 28.09
CA TYR A 336 -20.26 2.84 27.30
C TYR A 336 -20.18 3.14 25.80
N SER A 337 -20.00 4.41 25.39
CA SER A 337 -19.89 4.74 23.97
C SER A 337 -18.69 4.09 23.28
N VAL A 338 -17.54 4.05 23.98
CA VAL A 338 -16.30 3.44 23.49
C VAL A 338 -16.47 1.92 23.41
N LEU A 339 -16.80 1.27 24.52
CA LEU A 339 -16.83 -0.19 24.60
C LEU A 339 -17.95 -0.83 23.77
N LYS A 340 -19.11 -0.16 23.63
CA LYS A 340 -20.20 -0.68 22.80
C LYS A 340 -19.82 -0.70 21.32
N ASN A 341 -19.10 0.30 20.82
CA ASN A 341 -18.73 0.35 19.40
C ASN A 341 -17.60 -0.65 19.14
N SER A 342 -17.83 -1.65 18.27
CA SER A 342 -16.86 -2.71 18.00
C SER A 342 -15.50 -2.19 17.53
N ARG A 343 -15.48 -1.12 16.73
CA ARG A 343 -14.24 -0.54 16.20
C ARG A 343 -13.47 0.17 17.31
N MET A 344 -14.13 1.09 18.01
CA MET A 344 -13.51 1.82 19.13
C MET A 344 -13.06 0.90 20.25
N ARG A 345 -13.83 -0.15 20.57
CA ARG A 345 -13.43 -1.17 21.55
C ARG A 345 -12.16 -1.90 21.10
N SER A 346 -12.07 -2.29 19.83
CA SER A 346 -10.87 -2.95 19.30
C SER A 346 -9.64 -2.05 19.35
N ASP A 347 -9.80 -0.76 19.03
CA ASP A 347 -8.71 0.22 19.07
C ASP A 347 -8.26 0.47 20.52
N TYR A 348 -9.21 0.60 21.44
CA TYR A 348 -8.94 0.74 22.88
C TYR A 348 -8.26 -0.49 23.48
N ASP A 349 -8.74 -1.69 23.13
CA ASP A 349 -8.13 -2.97 23.54
C ASP A 349 -6.68 -3.11 23.06
N TRP A 350 -6.42 -2.62 21.84
CA TRP A 350 -5.08 -2.59 21.29
C TRP A 350 -4.18 -1.61 22.07
N ILE A 351 -4.68 -0.42 22.43
CA ILE A 351 -3.93 0.53 23.27
C ILE A 351 -3.59 -0.09 24.63
N LEU A 352 -4.54 -0.74 25.29
CA LEU A 352 -4.30 -1.40 26.58
C LEU A 352 -3.25 -2.51 26.46
N LYS A 353 -3.25 -3.27 25.36
CA LYS A 353 -2.22 -4.29 25.07
C LYS A 353 -0.84 -3.63 24.89
N GLN A 354 -0.78 -2.47 24.26
CA GLN A 354 0.46 -1.77 23.93
C GLN A 354 0.94 -0.77 24.98
N ALA A 355 0.21 -0.60 26.09
CA ALA A 355 0.57 0.35 27.14
C ALA A 355 2.01 0.15 27.65
N ALA A 356 2.42 -1.10 27.88
CA ALA A 356 3.78 -1.42 28.33
C ALA A 356 4.88 -1.09 27.29
N THR A 357 4.59 -1.27 26.00
CA THR A 357 5.47 -0.92 24.88
C THR A 357 5.60 0.60 24.74
N SER A 358 4.49 1.30 24.96
CA SER A 358 4.38 2.75 24.87
C SER A 358 5.10 3.46 26.01
N ASP A 359 4.90 2.98 27.25
CA ASP A 359 5.59 3.47 28.43
C ASP A 359 7.11 3.28 28.29
N ALA A 360 7.52 2.12 27.77
CA ALA A 360 8.91 1.82 27.45
C ALA A 360 9.52 2.80 26.41
N LEU A 361 8.79 3.10 25.33
CA LEU A 361 9.23 4.06 24.31
C LEU A 361 9.33 5.49 24.86
N GLN A 362 8.38 5.88 25.71
CA GLN A 362 8.37 7.19 26.35
C GLN A 362 9.50 7.30 27.38
N GLU A 363 9.81 6.22 28.10
CA GLU A 363 10.97 6.15 29.00
C GLU A 363 12.28 6.31 28.24
N ILE A 364 12.46 5.61 27.11
CA ILE A 364 13.62 5.78 26.22
C ILE A 364 13.77 7.23 25.75
N ALA A 365 12.66 7.86 25.32
CA ALA A 365 12.66 9.24 24.84
C ALA A 365 12.95 10.28 25.94
N MET A 366 12.65 9.97 27.21
CA MET A 366 12.74 10.92 28.31
C MET A 366 13.95 10.75 29.25
N THR A 367 14.65 9.60 29.24
CA THR A 367 15.61 9.30 30.33
C THR A 367 17.06 8.96 29.94
N GLU A 368 17.47 8.99 28.67
CA GLU A 368 18.83 8.53 28.26
C GLU A 368 19.27 7.26 29.05
N PRO A 369 18.46 6.19 29.07
CA PRO A 369 18.66 5.06 29.97
C PRO A 369 19.97 4.33 29.68
N ASP A 370 20.58 3.74 30.72
CA ASP A 370 21.82 2.99 30.55
C ASP A 370 21.66 1.79 29.59
N ASP A 371 22.79 1.36 29.01
CA ASP A 371 22.87 0.30 28.01
C ASP A 371 22.17 -1.01 28.41
N THR A 372 22.14 -1.33 29.71
CA THR A 372 21.56 -2.58 30.20
C THR A 372 20.05 -2.49 30.30
N THR A 373 19.55 -1.33 30.73
CA THR A 373 18.13 -1.03 30.87
C THR A 373 17.49 -0.90 29.49
N LEU A 374 18.15 -0.20 28.58
CA LEU A 374 17.72 -0.07 27.19
C LEU A 374 17.64 -1.43 26.48
N ASN A 375 18.64 -2.31 26.66
CA ASN A 375 18.61 -3.65 26.07
C ASN A 375 17.47 -4.53 26.61
N LYS A 376 17.16 -4.44 27.91
CA LYS A 376 16.02 -5.18 28.49
C LYS A 376 14.69 -4.65 27.99
N ILE A 377 14.56 -3.34 27.83
CA ILE A 377 13.36 -2.71 27.29
C ILE A 377 13.18 -3.14 25.83
N ILE A 378 14.22 -3.03 25.01
CA ILE A 378 14.23 -3.50 23.62
C ILE A 378 13.85 -4.98 23.59
N ASP A 379 14.56 -5.86 24.29
CA ASP A 379 14.30 -7.31 24.25
C ASP A 379 12.86 -7.65 24.68
N LYS A 380 12.29 -6.94 25.66
CA LYS A 380 10.89 -7.08 26.06
C LYS A 380 9.94 -6.68 24.92
N MET A 381 10.17 -5.53 24.29
CA MET A 381 9.40 -5.06 23.14
C MET A 381 9.52 -6.00 21.94
N LEU A 382 10.72 -6.53 21.68
CA LEU A 382 10.96 -7.48 20.59
C LEU A 382 10.26 -8.82 20.84
N SER A 383 10.18 -9.26 22.11
CA SER A 383 9.52 -10.51 22.47
C SER A 383 7.99 -10.48 22.39
N ASP A 384 7.39 -9.29 22.50
CA ASP A 384 5.94 -9.08 22.36
C ASP A 384 5.54 -8.80 20.90
N ALA A 385 6.44 -8.23 20.08
CA ALA A 385 6.25 -8.06 18.63
C ALA A 385 6.33 -9.38 17.83
N ASP A 386 7.15 -10.34 18.28
CA ASP A 386 7.29 -11.67 17.65
C ASP A 386 6.12 -12.64 18.01
N ARG A 387 5.07 -12.18 18.70
CA ARG A 387 3.91 -12.99 19.15
C ARG A 387 2.62 -12.80 18.31
N GLU A 388 2.68 -12.04 17.23
CA GLU A 388 1.63 -11.98 16.20
C GLU A 388 2.05 -12.77 14.96
#